data_AF-A0A662PLZ6-F1
#
_entry.id   AF-A0A662PLZ6-F1
#
_cell.length_a   1.000
_cell.length_b   1.000
_cell.length_c   1.000
_cell.angle_alpha   90.00
_cell.angle_beta   90.00
_cell.angle_gamma   90.00
#
_symmetry.space_group_name_H-M   'P 1'
#
loop_
_entity.id
_entity.type
_entity.pdbx_description
1 polymer ?
#
loop_
_entity_poly.entity_id
_entity_poly.type
_entity_poly.pdbx_seq_one_letter_code
_entity_poly.pdbx_strand_id
1 'polypeptide(L)'
;HVSDGEFFQTEGYTLLNKLLEYSLECKLYLVPSTPFIEFSREIQENLRRYAFKFYLLKLGEEVAKRGHCLGLVWGHSAILGIRKLEEFCVVTRMRSLPSYAPLLSIDESELIQRASSLGMQEQLHLTRMDQPIPSPRELEKIWRKSELNEAVRRSLESVEVFRLRRGGEVKRIWPKPGKGS
;
A
#
# COMPACT_ATOMS: atom_id res chain seq x y z
N HIS A 1 -0.65 -8.90 -14.60
CA HIS A 1 0.81 -8.85 -14.34
C HIS A 1 1.29 -7.56 -14.96
N VAL A 2 1.75 -6.60 -14.16
CA VAL A 2 2.41 -5.40 -14.68
C VAL A 2 3.88 -5.75 -14.74
N SER A 3 4.47 -5.79 -15.93
CA SER A 3 5.91 -6.06 -16.08
C SER A 3 6.74 -4.86 -15.62
N ASP A 4 8.03 -5.08 -15.31
CA ASP A 4 8.95 -4.09 -14.71
C ASP A 4 8.96 -2.73 -15.42
N GLY A 5 8.65 -2.69 -16.73
CA GLY A 5 8.59 -1.45 -17.52
C GLY A 5 7.22 -0.76 -17.55
N GLU A 6 6.14 -1.49 -17.28
CA GLU A 6 4.77 -0.96 -17.39
C GLU A 6 4.43 -0.05 -16.22
N PHE A 7 4.88 -0.33 -14.99
CA PHE A 7 4.59 0.54 -13.84
C PHE A 7 5.14 1.96 -14.06
N PHE A 8 6.34 2.09 -14.63
CA PHE A 8 6.98 3.38 -14.90
C PHE A 8 6.28 4.18 -16.01
N GLN A 9 5.27 3.61 -16.67
CA GLN A 9 4.42 4.29 -17.64
C GLN A 9 3.02 4.61 -17.07
N THR A 10 2.77 4.33 -15.80
CA THR A 10 1.46 4.54 -15.15
C THR A 10 1.37 5.87 -14.42
N GLU A 11 0.14 6.31 -14.12
CA GLU A 11 -0.16 7.42 -13.21
C GLU A 11 0.51 7.25 -11.83
N GLY A 12 0.71 6.01 -11.38
CA GLY A 12 1.41 5.70 -10.12
C GLY A 12 2.85 6.20 -10.12
N TYR A 13 3.54 6.12 -11.26
CA TYR A 13 4.90 6.68 -11.38
C TYR A 13 4.89 8.21 -11.45
N THR A 14 3.90 8.81 -12.12
CA THR A 14 3.71 10.27 -12.13
C THR A 14 3.54 10.82 -10.71
N LEU A 15 2.74 10.15 -9.87
CA LEU A 15 2.56 10.52 -8.46
C LEU A 15 3.87 10.39 -7.66
N LEU A 16 4.64 9.32 -7.88
CA LEU A 16 5.94 9.15 -7.23
C LEU A 16 6.94 10.25 -7.62
N ASN A 17 6.97 10.65 -8.89
CA ASN A 17 7.82 11.76 -9.35
C ASN A 17 7.44 13.07 -8.67
N LYS A 18 6.14 13.32 -8.48
CA LYS A 18 5.69 14.49 -7.74
C LYS A 18 6.13 14.45 -6.27
N LEU A 19 6.12 13.26 -5.65
CA LEU A 19 6.62 13.05 -4.29
C LEU A 19 8.15 13.29 -4.18
N LEU A 20 8.91 12.98 -5.23
CA LEU A 20 10.35 13.28 -5.33
C LEU A 20 10.65 14.79 -5.46
N GLU A 21 9.67 15.65 -5.71
CA GLU A 21 9.88 17.10 -5.59
C GLU A 21 10.13 17.51 -4.14
N TYR A 22 9.57 16.76 -3.18
CA TYR A 22 9.62 17.00 -1.74
C TYR A 22 10.56 16.04 -1.00
N SER A 23 11.18 15.09 -1.70
CA SER A 23 12.11 14.11 -1.13
C SER A 23 13.33 13.93 -2.03
N LEU A 24 14.53 13.87 -1.45
CA LEU A 24 15.77 13.74 -2.22
C LEU A 24 15.89 12.37 -2.91
N GLU A 25 15.42 11.31 -2.24
CA GLU A 25 15.48 9.93 -2.71
C GLU A 25 14.28 9.14 -2.15
N CYS A 26 13.75 8.22 -2.95
CA CYS A 26 12.74 7.25 -2.52
C CYS A 26 13.17 5.83 -2.89
N LYS A 27 12.85 4.85 -2.02
CA LYS A 27 12.94 3.43 -2.34
C LYS A 27 11.56 2.90 -2.68
N LEU A 28 11.38 2.48 -3.92
CA LEU A 28 10.15 1.86 -4.42
C LEU A 28 10.25 0.34 -4.30
N TYR A 29 9.28 -0.29 -3.64
CA TYR A 29 9.13 -1.74 -3.56
C TYR A 29 7.96 -2.15 -4.43
N LEU A 30 8.23 -2.85 -5.53
CA LEU A 30 7.20 -3.44 -6.39
C LEU A 30 7.02 -4.90 -5.97
N VAL A 31 5.87 -5.17 -5.35
CA VAL A 31 5.54 -6.49 -4.81
C VAL A 31 4.45 -7.12 -5.68
N PRO A 32 4.65 -8.34 -6.22
CA PRO A 32 3.62 -9.00 -7.00
C PRO A 32 2.41 -9.36 -6.14
N SER A 33 1.21 -9.07 -6.66
CA SER A 33 -0.06 -9.43 -6.03
C SER A 33 -0.53 -10.84 -6.36
N THR A 34 0.12 -11.54 -7.30
CA THR A 34 -0.27 -12.88 -7.76
C THR A 34 -0.40 -13.89 -6.62
N PRO A 35 0.54 -13.97 -5.65
CA PRO A 35 0.35 -14.84 -4.49
C PRO A 35 -0.91 -14.50 -3.69
N PHE A 36 -1.17 -13.22 -3.38
CA PHE A 36 -2.43 -12.86 -2.74
C PHE A 36 -3.65 -13.33 -3.54
N ILE A 37 -3.65 -13.12 -4.86
CA ILE A 37 -4.76 -13.53 -5.73
C ILE A 37 -4.99 -15.05 -5.66
N GLU A 38 -3.93 -15.86 -5.64
CA GLU A 38 -3.98 -17.32 -5.52
C GLU A 38 -4.58 -17.79 -4.19
N PHE A 39 -4.06 -17.30 -3.06
CA PHE A 39 -4.50 -17.73 -1.73
C PHE A 39 -5.88 -17.19 -1.34
N SER A 40 -6.33 -16.10 -1.97
CA SER A 40 -7.60 -15.45 -1.65
C SER A 40 -8.78 -15.86 -2.54
N ARG A 41 -8.61 -16.84 -3.46
CA ARG A 41 -9.64 -17.23 -4.44
C ARG A 41 -10.98 -17.61 -3.80
N GLU A 42 -10.92 -18.34 -2.69
CA GLU A 42 -12.10 -18.85 -1.98
C GLU A 42 -12.67 -17.87 -0.94
N ILE A 43 -12.05 -16.68 -0.78
CA ILE A 43 -12.52 -15.67 0.16
C ILE A 43 -13.66 -14.90 -0.52
N GLN A 44 -14.79 -14.75 0.19
CA GLN A 44 -15.90 -13.91 -0.24
C GLN A 44 -15.43 -12.50 -0.57
N GLU A 45 -15.93 -11.93 -1.67
CA GLU A 45 -15.44 -10.69 -2.26
C GLU A 45 -15.36 -9.51 -1.27
N ASN A 46 -16.37 -9.35 -0.42
CA ASN A 46 -16.39 -8.32 0.63
C ASN A 46 -15.20 -8.49 1.59
N LEU A 47 -14.98 -9.71 2.10
CA LEU A 47 -13.91 -10.04 3.05
C LEU A 47 -12.54 -10.02 2.39
N ARG A 48 -12.46 -10.42 1.12
CA ARG A 48 -11.23 -10.44 0.32
C ARG A 48 -10.62 -9.05 0.23
N ARG A 49 -11.42 -8.00 0.13
CA ARG A 49 -10.95 -6.60 0.10
C ARG A 49 -10.28 -6.17 1.41
N TYR A 50 -10.87 -6.53 2.56
CA TYR A 50 -10.26 -6.24 3.86
C TYR A 50 -9.02 -7.10 4.09
N ALA A 51 -9.05 -8.37 3.68
CA ALA A 51 -7.89 -9.25 3.68
C ALA A 51 -6.76 -8.68 2.80
N PHE A 52 -7.07 -8.05 1.66
CA PHE A 52 -6.09 -7.39 0.82
C PHE A 52 -5.45 -6.18 1.51
N LYS A 53 -6.25 -5.32 2.17
CA LYS A 53 -5.71 -4.19 2.95
C LYS A 53 -4.80 -4.66 4.09
N PHE A 54 -5.21 -5.73 4.78
CA PHE A 54 -4.39 -6.34 5.83
C PHE A 54 -3.13 -7.02 5.27
N TYR A 55 -3.22 -7.58 4.06
CA TYR A 55 -2.07 -8.09 3.32
C TYR A 55 -1.06 -6.99 2.98
N LEU A 56 -1.52 -5.82 2.50
CA LEU A 56 -0.66 -4.66 2.28
C LEU A 56 0.00 -4.17 3.59
N LEU A 57 -0.75 -4.18 4.70
CA LEU A 57 -0.19 -3.87 6.01
C LEU A 57 0.97 -4.82 6.34
N LYS A 58 0.77 -6.13 6.19
CA LYS A 58 1.80 -7.12 6.51
C LYS A 58 3.01 -7.06 5.58
N LEU A 59 2.82 -6.83 4.29
CA LEU A 59 3.92 -6.53 3.37
C LEU A 59 4.70 -5.29 3.84
N GLY A 60 4.00 -4.22 4.19
CA GLY A 60 4.61 -3.00 4.69
C GLY A 60 5.44 -3.23 5.95
N GLU A 61 4.92 -4.02 6.90
CA GLU A 61 5.65 -4.36 8.14
C GLU A 61 6.93 -5.15 7.87
N GLU A 62 6.88 -6.14 6.99
CA GLU A 62 8.06 -6.94 6.64
C GLU A 62 9.11 -6.11 5.89
N VAL A 63 8.69 -5.22 4.98
CA VAL A 63 9.59 -4.27 4.33
C VAL A 63 10.19 -3.28 5.33
N ALA A 64 9.37 -2.73 6.23
CA ALA A 64 9.79 -1.79 7.26
C ALA A 64 10.82 -2.39 8.21
N LYS A 65 10.62 -3.65 8.65
CA LYS A 65 11.58 -4.38 9.49
C LYS A 65 12.94 -4.51 8.80
N ARG A 66 12.96 -4.91 7.51
CA ARG A 66 14.19 -5.00 6.71
C ARG A 66 14.88 -3.65 6.51
N GLY A 67 14.09 -2.58 6.44
CA GLY A 67 14.57 -1.21 6.24
C GLY A 67 14.86 -0.42 7.52
N HIS A 68 14.69 -1.02 8.71
CA HIS A 68 14.75 -0.35 10.01
C HIS A 68 13.81 0.87 10.13
N CYS A 69 12.65 0.82 9.47
CA CYS A 69 11.64 1.87 9.56
C CYS A 69 10.83 1.73 10.86
N LEU A 70 10.43 2.87 11.44
CA LEU A 70 9.75 2.91 12.75
C LEU A 70 8.22 2.79 12.66
N GLY A 71 7.64 2.78 11.45
CA GLY A 71 6.21 2.69 11.26
C GLY A 71 5.78 2.79 9.81
N LEU A 72 4.47 2.74 9.59
CA LEU A 72 3.82 2.81 8.28
C LEU A 72 2.96 4.07 8.20
N VAL A 73 2.95 4.72 7.02
CA VAL A 73 2.09 5.87 6.74
C VAL A 73 0.95 5.45 5.81
N TRP A 74 -0.26 5.87 6.12
CA TRP A 74 -1.48 5.55 5.38
C TRP A 74 -2.14 6.81 4.85
N GLY A 75 -2.56 6.79 3.58
CA GLY A 75 -3.41 7.83 2.98
C GLY A 75 -4.87 7.76 3.39
N HIS A 76 -5.18 7.24 4.57
CA HIS A 76 -6.55 7.05 5.03
C HIS A 76 -7.15 8.37 5.54
N SER A 77 -8.35 8.73 5.07
CA SER A 77 -9.08 9.94 5.50
C SER A 77 -10.47 9.60 6.02
N ALA A 78 -10.97 10.41 6.97
CA ALA A 78 -12.32 10.27 7.52
C ALA A 78 -13.40 11.05 6.74
N ILE A 79 -13.01 11.70 5.63
CA ILE A 79 -13.89 12.55 4.80
C ILE A 79 -15.19 11.83 4.40
N LEU A 80 -15.07 10.55 4.06
CA LEU A 80 -16.22 9.74 3.65
C LEU A 80 -16.99 9.12 4.82
N GLY A 81 -16.77 9.62 6.04
CA GLY A 81 -17.53 9.32 7.24
C GLY A 81 -16.89 8.28 8.16
N ILE A 82 -17.55 8.07 9.31
CA ILE A 82 -17.09 7.21 10.42
C ILE A 82 -16.75 5.77 10.00
N ARG A 83 -17.42 5.23 8.98
CA ARG A 83 -17.15 3.88 8.45
C ARG A 83 -15.73 3.73 7.92
N LYS A 84 -15.12 4.79 7.39
CA LYS A 84 -13.71 4.76 6.98
C LYS A 84 -12.81 4.58 8.20
N LEU A 85 -13.05 5.36 9.25
CA LEU A 85 -12.32 5.22 10.52
C LEU A 85 -12.47 3.80 11.11
N GLU A 86 -13.68 3.25 11.11
CA GLU A 86 -13.93 1.88 11.57
C GLU A 86 -13.13 0.85 10.75
N GLU A 87 -13.12 0.97 9.43
CA GLU A 87 -12.30 0.13 8.55
C GLU A 87 -10.82 0.24 8.90
N PHE A 88 -10.30 1.47 9.05
CA PHE A 88 -8.91 1.69 9.43
C PHE A 88 -8.58 1.02 10.76
N CYS A 89 -9.45 1.18 11.76
CA CYS A 89 -9.30 0.53 13.06
C CYS A 89 -9.28 -0.99 12.94
N VAL A 90 -10.16 -1.59 12.12
CA VAL A 90 -10.22 -3.04 11.91
C VAL A 90 -8.94 -3.56 11.24
N VAL A 91 -8.54 -2.95 10.12
CA VAL A 91 -7.35 -3.38 9.34
C VAL A 91 -6.08 -3.22 10.16
N THR A 92 -5.94 -2.11 10.88
CA THR A 92 -4.72 -1.81 11.64
C THR A 92 -4.68 -2.42 13.03
N ARG A 93 -5.73 -3.12 13.47
CA ARG A 93 -5.79 -3.71 14.82
C ARG A 93 -4.68 -4.72 15.09
N MET A 94 -4.29 -5.47 14.07
CA MET A 94 -3.27 -6.52 14.16
C MET A 94 -1.87 -6.03 13.75
N ARG A 95 -1.63 -4.72 13.75
CA ARG A 95 -0.32 -4.16 13.44
C ARG A 95 0.71 -4.53 14.51
N SER A 96 1.92 -4.82 14.08
CA SER A 96 3.12 -4.93 14.88
C SER A 96 3.95 -3.64 14.90
N LEU A 97 3.73 -2.73 13.94
CA LEU A 97 4.37 -1.40 13.89
C LEU A 97 3.35 -0.26 14.03
N PRO A 98 3.77 0.93 14.53
CA PRO A 98 2.97 2.14 14.49
C PRO A 98 2.42 2.44 13.09
N SER A 99 1.15 2.86 13.02
CA SER A 99 0.48 3.27 11.78
C SER A 99 0.04 4.73 11.90
N TYR A 100 0.61 5.58 11.05
CA TYR A 100 0.33 7.01 10.98
C TYR A 100 -0.68 7.29 9.88
N ALA A 101 -1.78 8.00 10.19
CA ALA A 101 -2.80 8.39 9.22
C ALA A 101 -2.97 9.92 9.24
N PRO A 102 -2.06 10.68 8.59
CA PRO A 102 -2.04 12.14 8.68
C PRO A 102 -3.27 12.82 8.09
N LEU A 103 -4.03 12.13 7.21
CA LEU A 103 -5.23 12.66 6.58
C LEU A 103 -6.51 12.38 7.37
N LEU A 104 -6.42 11.71 8.52
CA LEU A 104 -7.59 11.24 9.26
C LEU A 104 -8.44 12.38 9.82
N SER A 105 -7.81 13.47 10.24
CA SER A 105 -8.47 14.64 10.85
C SER A 105 -8.64 15.82 9.89
N ILE A 106 -8.17 15.69 8.65
CA ILE A 106 -8.26 16.75 7.64
C ILE A 106 -9.67 16.74 7.05
N ASP A 107 -10.32 17.89 7.01
CA ASP A 107 -11.63 18.01 6.36
C ASP A 107 -11.52 17.96 4.83
N GLU A 108 -12.66 17.75 4.16
CA GLU A 108 -12.68 17.59 2.71
C GLU A 108 -12.15 18.82 1.97
N SER A 109 -12.53 20.02 2.42
CA SER A 109 -12.16 21.26 1.77
C SER A 109 -10.66 21.53 1.88
N GLU A 110 -10.09 21.30 3.06
CA GLU A 110 -8.67 21.41 3.32
C GLU A 110 -7.88 20.37 2.50
N LEU A 111 -8.36 19.12 2.41
CA LEU A 111 -7.69 18.10 1.60
C LEU A 111 -7.67 18.48 0.13
N ILE A 112 -8.81 18.92 -0.42
CA ILE A 112 -8.92 19.36 -1.82
C ILE A 112 -8.00 20.55 -2.07
N GLN A 113 -8.00 21.54 -1.18
CA GLN A 113 -7.14 22.72 -1.30
C GLN A 113 -5.66 22.32 -1.29
N ARG A 114 -5.24 21.46 -0.36
CA ARG A 114 -3.87 20.96 -0.28
C ARG A 114 -3.50 20.18 -1.53
N ALA A 115 -4.34 19.25 -1.98
CA ALA A 115 -4.10 18.49 -3.21
C ALA A 115 -3.98 19.41 -4.44
N SER A 116 -4.86 20.42 -4.56
CA SER A 116 -4.81 21.42 -5.63
C SER A 116 -3.51 22.22 -5.62
N SER A 117 -3.08 22.69 -4.44
CA SER A 117 -1.80 23.41 -4.29
C SER A 117 -0.58 22.57 -4.67
N LEU A 118 -0.69 21.25 -4.57
CA LEU A 118 0.33 20.28 -4.95
C LEU A 118 0.18 19.81 -6.41
N GLY A 119 -0.81 20.29 -7.16
CA GLY A 119 -1.11 19.78 -8.50
C GLY A 119 -1.55 18.32 -8.52
N MET A 120 -2.16 17.85 -7.42
CA MET A 120 -2.58 16.46 -7.19
C MET A 120 -4.11 16.29 -7.08
N GLN A 121 -4.89 17.29 -7.44
CA GLN A 121 -6.34 17.27 -7.22
C GLN A 121 -7.05 16.17 -8.03
N GLU A 122 -6.61 15.93 -9.27
CA GLU A 122 -7.21 14.94 -10.17
C GLU A 122 -7.02 13.50 -9.67
N GLN A 123 -6.02 13.26 -8.83
CA GLN A 123 -5.71 11.96 -8.26
C GLN A 123 -6.45 11.66 -6.94
N LEU A 124 -7.34 12.56 -6.48
CA LEU A 124 -8.20 12.31 -5.33
C LEU A 124 -9.35 11.37 -5.71
N HIS A 125 -9.13 10.06 -5.53
CA HIS A 125 -10.18 9.05 -5.71
C HIS A 125 -10.89 8.76 -4.38
N LEU A 126 -11.98 9.48 -4.13
CA LEU A 126 -12.81 9.30 -2.94
C LEU A 126 -13.94 8.29 -3.20
N THR A 127 -13.66 7.00 -2.98
CA THR A 127 -14.68 5.95 -3.15
C THR A 127 -15.38 5.63 -1.82
N ARG A 128 -16.70 5.89 -1.75
CA ARG A 128 -17.56 5.40 -0.66
C ARG A 128 -17.74 3.88 -0.78
N MET A 129 -17.68 3.20 0.36
CA MET A 129 -17.81 1.76 0.45
C MET A 129 -18.97 1.46 1.39
N ASP A 130 -20.08 0.98 0.84
CA ASP A 130 -21.29 0.67 1.61
C ASP A 130 -21.36 -0.81 2.05
N GLN A 131 -20.23 -1.51 1.96
CA GLN A 131 -20.15 -2.91 2.34
C GLN A 131 -20.04 -3.08 3.88
N PRO A 132 -20.56 -4.18 4.44
CA PRO A 132 -20.36 -4.50 5.85
C PRO A 132 -18.87 -4.56 6.19
N ILE A 133 -18.48 -3.97 7.32
CA ILE A 133 -17.12 -4.04 7.85
C ILE A 133 -17.03 -5.32 8.70
N PRO A 134 -16.11 -6.24 8.42
CA PRO A 134 -15.97 -7.46 9.21
C PRO A 134 -15.45 -7.15 10.60
N SER A 135 -15.75 -8.02 11.55
CA SER A 135 -15.11 -7.94 12.86
C SER A 135 -13.61 -8.28 12.74
N PRO A 136 -12.73 -7.75 13.61
CA PRO A 136 -11.32 -8.12 13.60
C PRO A 136 -11.09 -9.63 13.75
N ARG A 137 -11.91 -10.31 14.57
CA ARG A 137 -11.85 -11.76 14.76
C ARG A 137 -12.19 -12.54 13.49
N GLU A 138 -13.14 -12.04 12.71
CA GLU A 138 -13.51 -12.64 11.43
C GLU A 138 -12.38 -12.49 10.41
N LEU A 139 -11.78 -11.29 10.34
CA LEU A 139 -10.62 -11.03 9.47
C LEU A 139 -9.43 -11.92 9.86
N GLU A 140 -9.13 -12.05 11.16
CA GLU A 140 -8.12 -12.97 11.70
C GLU A 140 -8.36 -14.43 11.31
N LYS A 141 -9.62 -14.88 11.44
CA LYS A 141 -10.02 -16.24 11.11
C LYS A 141 -9.78 -16.55 9.63
N ILE A 142 -10.18 -15.62 8.75
CA ILE A 142 -10.00 -15.77 7.31
C ILE A 142 -8.52 -15.72 6.94
N TRP A 143 -7.77 -14.78 7.53
CA TRP A 143 -6.33 -14.66 7.33
C TRP A 143 -5.60 -15.98 7.60
N ARG A 144 -5.93 -16.64 8.72
CA ARG A 144 -5.37 -17.93 9.08
C ARG A 144 -5.87 -19.05 8.17
N LYS A 145 -7.18 -19.14 7.92
CA LYS A 145 -7.79 -20.22 7.11
C LYS A 145 -7.26 -20.23 5.67
N SER A 146 -7.01 -19.05 5.11
CA SER A 146 -6.51 -18.87 3.73
C SER A 146 -4.98 -18.77 3.66
N GLU A 147 -4.27 -19.06 4.75
CA GLU A 147 -2.80 -19.09 4.81
C GLU A 147 -2.13 -17.82 4.24
N LEU A 148 -2.73 -16.64 4.47
CA LEU A 148 -2.28 -15.40 3.83
C LEU A 148 -0.89 -14.92 4.30
N ASN A 149 -0.36 -15.48 5.39
CA ASN A 149 1.05 -15.32 5.76
C ASN A 149 1.98 -15.89 4.67
N GLU A 150 1.61 -17.00 4.05
CA GLU A 150 2.37 -17.62 2.97
C GLU A 150 2.30 -16.77 1.68
N ALA A 151 1.15 -16.15 1.42
CA ALA A 151 1.03 -15.16 0.34
C ALA A 151 2.00 -13.98 0.54
N VAL A 152 2.10 -13.43 1.76
CA VAL A 152 3.08 -12.38 2.11
C VAL A 152 4.50 -12.85 1.86
N ARG A 153 4.83 -14.06 2.34
CA ARG A 153 6.16 -14.66 2.18
C ARG A 153 6.53 -14.80 0.70
N ARG A 154 5.70 -15.48 -0.10
CA ARG A 154 5.92 -15.71 -1.54
C ARG A 154 6.03 -14.41 -2.34
N SER A 155 5.23 -13.40 -2.00
CA SER A 155 5.31 -12.11 -2.66
C SER A 155 6.60 -11.35 -2.36
N LEU A 156 7.17 -11.54 -1.17
CA LEU A 156 8.45 -10.91 -0.80
C LEU A 156 9.69 -11.65 -1.31
N GLU A 157 9.56 -12.88 -1.82
CA GLU A 157 10.66 -13.62 -2.46
C GLU A 157 11.02 -13.02 -3.83
N SER A 158 10.01 -12.51 -4.54
CA SER A 158 10.13 -11.92 -5.88
C SER A 158 9.90 -10.41 -5.89
N VAL A 159 10.02 -9.75 -4.72
CA VAL A 159 9.94 -8.30 -4.64
C VAL A 159 11.06 -7.65 -5.45
N GLU A 160 10.72 -6.62 -6.21
CA GLU A 160 11.70 -5.77 -6.86
C GLU A 160 11.84 -4.45 -6.10
N VAL A 161 13.08 -3.99 -5.97
CA VAL A 161 13.38 -2.76 -5.24
C VAL A 161 14.12 -1.80 -6.14
N PHE A 162 13.62 -0.57 -6.24
CA PHE A 162 14.20 0.49 -7.06
C PHE A 162 14.54 1.69 -6.19
N ARG A 163 15.63 2.38 -6.55
CA ARG A 163 16.01 3.68 -6.02
C ARG A 163 15.60 4.74 -7.04
N LEU A 164 14.85 5.72 -6.57
CA LEU A 164 14.38 6.86 -7.35
C LEU A 164 15.00 8.12 -6.79
N ARG A 165 15.49 9.01 -7.67
CA ARG A 165 16.05 10.32 -7.30
C ARG A 165 15.47 11.39 -8.19
N ARG A 166 15.28 12.59 -7.65
CA ARG A 166 14.78 13.73 -8.44
C ARG A 166 15.74 14.03 -9.59
N GLY A 167 15.24 13.99 -10.83
CA GLY A 167 16.03 14.24 -12.04
C GLY A 167 17.13 13.20 -12.32
N GLY A 168 17.13 12.07 -11.60
CA GLY A 168 18.07 10.99 -11.78
C GLY A 168 17.44 9.76 -12.43
N GLU A 169 18.29 8.85 -12.90
CA GLU A 169 17.83 7.57 -13.44
C GLU A 169 17.26 6.66 -12.34
N VAL A 170 16.22 5.91 -12.69
CA VAL A 170 15.67 4.82 -11.87
C VAL A 170 16.69 3.68 -11.81
N LYS A 171 17.10 3.29 -10.61
CA LYS A 171 18.09 2.23 -10.41
C LYS A 171 17.49 1.03 -9.70
N ARG A 172 17.49 -0.15 -10.33
CA ARG A 172 17.13 -1.41 -9.65
C ARG A 172 18.20 -1.76 -8.61
N ILE A 173 17.78 -1.88 -7.35
CA ILE A 173 18.60 -2.33 -6.22
C ILE A 173 18.47 -3.85 -6.06
N TRP A 174 17.27 -4.40 -6.24
CA TRP A 174 16.99 -5.82 -6.05
C TRP A 174 15.96 -6.34 -7.06
N PRO A 175 16.12 -7.58 -7.59
CA PRO A 175 17.34 -8.38 -7.54
C PRO A 175 18.52 -7.60 -8.15
N LYS A 176 19.75 -7.85 -7.68
CA LYS A 176 20.92 -7.14 -8.21
C LYS A 176 20.94 -7.34 -9.73
N PRO A 177 21.02 -6.28 -10.56
CA PRO A 177 21.19 -6.46 -11.99
C PRO A 177 22.41 -7.35 -12.20
N GLY A 178 22.26 -8.41 -13.00
CA GLY A 178 23.36 -9.32 -13.30
C GLY A 178 24.56 -8.50 -13.76
N LYS A 179 25.75 -8.76 -13.20
CA LYS A 179 26.98 -8.28 -13.82
C LYS A 179 26.98 -8.89 -15.22
N GLY A 180 26.81 -8.08 -16.26
CA GLY A 180 26.86 -8.57 -17.63
C GLY A 180 28.09 -9.44 -17.81
N SER A 181 27.86 -10.68 -18.25
CA SER A 181 28.86 -11.55 -18.86
C SER A 181 29.36 -10.93 -20.16
#